data_AF-A0A067F9P6-F1
#
_entry.id   AF-A0A067F9P6-F1
#
_cell.length_a   1.000
_cell.length_b   1.000
_cell.length_c   1.000
_cell.angle_alpha   90.00
_cell.angle_beta   90.00
_cell.angle_gamma   90.00
#
_symmetry.space_group_name_H-M   'P 1'
#
loop_
_entity.id
_entity.type
_entity.pdbx_description
1 polymer ?
#
loop_
_entity_poly.entity_id
_entity_poly.type
_entity_poly.pdbx_seq_one_letter_code
_entity_poly.pdbx_strand_id
1 'polypeptide(L)'
;MAYIMDTNEEERIKGKTVEVGRAHFETETTRFTILDAPGHKSYVPNMISGASQADIGVLVISARKGEFETGFEKGGQTREHVMLAKTLGVTKLLLVVNKMDDHTVNWSKERYDEIESKMTPFLKASGYNVKKDVQFLPISGLMGLNMKTRVDKSLCPWWNGPCLFEALDRIEITPRDPNGPFRMPIIDKFKDMGTVVMGKVESGSVREGDSLLVMPNKAQVKVLAIYCDDNRVRHAGPGENLRIRLSGIEEEDILSGFVLSSVAKPVAAVTEFIAQLQILELLDNAIFTAGYKAVLHIHAVVEECEIVELLHQIDLKTKKPMKKKVLFVKNGAIVVCRIQVNNSICTEKFADFAQLGRFTLRTEGKTVAVGKVTELPTVSSSA
;
A
#
# COMPACT_ATOMS: atom_id res chain seq x y z
N MET A 1 1.25 13.25 -21.62
CA MET A 1 0.93 13.36 -20.18
C MET A 1 1.64 12.29 -19.35
N ALA A 2 1.71 11.01 -19.77
CA ALA A 2 2.49 9.97 -19.06
C ALA A 2 3.97 10.36 -18.83
N TYR A 3 4.60 11.03 -19.81
CA TYR A 3 5.99 11.52 -19.73
C TYR A 3 6.34 12.50 -18.59
N ILE A 4 5.36 13.04 -17.86
CA ILE A 4 5.62 13.93 -16.72
C ILE A 4 6.04 13.13 -15.49
N MET A 5 5.53 11.89 -15.35
CA MET A 5 5.86 10.99 -14.24
C MET A 5 6.94 9.97 -14.63
N ASP A 6 7.02 9.60 -15.91
CA ASP A 6 8.04 8.69 -16.44
C ASP A 6 9.37 9.46 -16.69
N THR A 7 10.18 9.60 -15.66
CA THR A 7 11.47 10.31 -15.72
C THR A 7 12.58 9.47 -16.33
N ASN A 8 12.51 8.14 -16.25
CA ASN A 8 13.59 7.26 -16.71
C ASN A 8 13.51 7.01 -18.23
N GLU A 9 14.68 7.00 -18.89
CA GLU A 9 14.78 6.82 -20.35
C GLU A 9 14.21 5.47 -20.82
N GLU A 10 14.34 4.42 -20.00
CA GLU A 10 13.71 3.12 -20.26
C GLU A 10 12.18 3.14 -20.20
N GLU A 11 11.59 3.92 -19.30
CA GLU A 11 10.13 4.06 -19.16
C GLU A 11 9.57 4.80 -20.37
N ARG A 12 10.30 5.81 -20.86
CA ARG A 12 9.95 6.59 -22.06
C ARG A 12 9.97 5.75 -23.33
N ILE A 13 10.91 4.81 -23.45
CA ILE A 13 11.02 3.90 -24.60
C ILE A 13 9.95 2.80 -24.56
N LYS A 14 9.69 2.22 -23.37
CA LYS A 14 8.73 1.12 -23.21
C LYS A 14 7.28 1.61 -23.09
N GLY A 15 7.06 2.90 -22.79
CA GLY A 15 5.73 3.48 -22.54
C GLY A 15 5.02 2.85 -21.33
N LYS A 16 5.79 2.35 -20.37
CA LYS A 16 5.32 1.66 -19.16
C LYS A 16 6.15 2.14 -17.98
N THR A 17 5.47 2.62 -16.95
CA THR A 17 6.06 2.94 -15.65
C THR A 17 6.62 1.67 -15.02
N VAL A 18 7.89 1.71 -14.64
CA VAL A 18 8.66 0.59 -14.05
C VAL A 18 8.87 0.86 -12.58
N GLU A 19 9.21 2.10 -12.22
CA GLU A 19 9.43 2.55 -10.85
C GLU A 19 8.28 3.43 -10.37
N VAL A 20 8.14 3.62 -9.06
CA VAL A 20 7.09 4.49 -8.53
C VAL A 20 7.49 5.94 -8.71
N GLY A 21 6.89 6.59 -9.71
CA GLY A 21 7.06 8.03 -9.93
C GLY A 21 6.46 8.83 -8.77
N ARG A 22 7.15 9.88 -8.32
CA ARG A 22 6.70 10.75 -7.24
C ARG A 22 6.55 12.18 -7.75
N ALA A 23 5.40 12.78 -7.46
CA ALA A 23 5.15 14.18 -7.74
C ALA A 23 4.32 14.81 -6.63
N HIS A 24 4.36 16.14 -6.54
CA HIS A 24 3.68 16.90 -5.50
C HIS A 24 2.78 17.93 -6.16
N PHE A 25 1.58 18.11 -5.61
CA PHE A 25 0.71 19.22 -5.97
C PHE A 25 -0.05 19.71 -4.75
N GLU A 26 -0.47 20.96 -4.79
CA GLU A 26 -1.19 21.61 -3.69
C GLU A 26 -2.58 22.04 -4.17
N THR A 27 -3.57 21.80 -3.33
CA THR A 27 -4.90 22.40 -3.44
C THR A 27 -5.01 23.55 -2.43
N GLU A 28 -6.15 24.24 -2.42
CA GLU A 28 -6.40 25.33 -1.48
C GLU A 28 -6.38 24.87 -0.01
N THR A 29 -6.69 23.60 0.24
CA THR A 29 -6.83 23.04 1.59
C THR A 29 -5.71 22.08 1.97
N THR A 30 -5.12 21.37 1.01
CA THR A 30 -4.29 20.20 1.29
C THR A 30 -3.13 20.05 0.31
N ARG A 31 -1.97 19.60 0.79
CA ARG A 31 -0.84 19.18 -0.05
C ARG A 31 -0.94 17.68 -0.32
N PHE A 32 -0.81 17.30 -1.58
CA PHE A 32 -0.86 15.92 -2.03
C PHE A 32 0.48 15.48 -2.61
N THR A 33 0.87 14.24 -2.28
CA THR A 33 1.94 13.51 -2.96
C THR A 33 1.30 12.45 -3.84
N ILE A 34 1.52 12.52 -5.14
CA ILE A 34 1.13 11.50 -6.11
C ILE A 34 2.23 10.44 -6.16
N LEU A 35 1.81 9.19 -6.03
CA LEU A 35 2.63 8.02 -6.27
C LEU A 35 2.04 7.30 -7.48
N ASP A 36 2.74 7.37 -8.61
CA ASP A 36 2.31 6.66 -9.81
C ASP A 36 2.81 5.22 -9.74
N ALA A 37 1.87 4.27 -9.72
CA ALA A 37 2.18 2.88 -9.47
C ALA A 37 2.14 2.08 -10.78
N PRO A 38 3.13 1.19 -11.01
CA PRO A 38 3.24 0.51 -12.27
C PRO A 38 2.09 -0.48 -12.48
N GLY A 39 1.53 -0.47 -13.69
CA GLY A 39 0.38 -1.29 -14.06
C GLY A 39 0.72 -2.74 -14.40
N HIS A 40 1.99 -3.11 -14.62
CA HIS A 40 2.37 -4.42 -15.16
C HIS A 40 2.50 -5.51 -14.07
N LYS A 41 2.15 -6.76 -14.38
CA LYS A 41 2.24 -7.90 -13.43
C LYS A 41 3.64 -8.08 -12.83
N SER A 42 4.66 -7.81 -13.64
CA SER A 42 6.07 -7.92 -13.23
C SER A 42 6.49 -6.89 -12.19
N TYR A 43 5.78 -5.76 -12.08
CA TYR A 43 6.14 -4.62 -11.21
C TYR A 43 5.19 -4.45 -10.02
N VAL A 44 4.38 -5.46 -9.72
CA VAL A 44 3.53 -5.47 -8.52
C VAL A 44 4.32 -5.25 -7.21
N PRO A 45 5.56 -5.75 -7.04
CA PRO A 45 6.37 -5.40 -5.85
C PRO A 45 6.57 -3.88 -5.67
N ASN A 46 6.79 -3.15 -6.77
CA ASN A 46 6.96 -1.70 -6.74
C ASN A 46 5.63 -1.01 -6.40
N MET A 47 4.51 -1.51 -6.94
CA MET A 47 3.18 -1.06 -6.55
C MET A 47 2.90 -1.27 -5.06
N ILE A 48 3.34 -2.39 -4.46
CA ILE A 48 3.17 -2.66 -3.02
C ILE A 48 3.92 -1.62 -2.18
N SER A 49 5.16 -1.31 -2.55
CA SER A 49 5.96 -0.27 -1.88
C SER A 49 5.36 1.14 -2.04
N GLY A 50 4.81 1.47 -3.21
CA GLY A 50 4.11 2.73 -3.43
C GLY A 50 2.80 2.83 -2.64
N ALA A 51 1.98 1.78 -2.68
CA ALA A 51 0.68 1.76 -2.01
C ALA A 51 0.78 1.72 -0.48
N SER A 52 1.88 1.21 0.10
CA SER A 52 2.11 1.27 1.56
C SER A 52 2.32 2.70 2.07
N GLN A 53 2.75 3.62 1.20
CA GLN A 53 2.85 5.06 1.51
C GLN A 53 1.52 5.80 1.36
N ALA A 54 0.51 5.22 0.72
CA ALA A 54 -0.72 5.92 0.37
C ALA A 54 -1.86 5.64 1.36
N ASP A 55 -2.57 6.70 1.78
CA ASP A 55 -3.81 6.56 2.57
C ASP A 55 -5.06 6.47 1.70
N ILE A 56 -4.98 7.13 0.54
CA ILE A 56 -6.03 7.27 -0.46
C ILE A 56 -5.53 6.61 -1.74
N GLY A 57 -6.35 5.75 -2.32
CA GLY A 57 -6.08 5.16 -3.62
C GLY A 57 -6.94 5.81 -4.70
N VAL A 58 -6.37 6.06 -5.86
CA VAL A 58 -7.13 6.44 -7.06
C VAL A 58 -7.09 5.27 -8.04
N LEU A 59 -8.23 4.61 -8.24
CA LEU A 59 -8.35 3.49 -9.16
C LEU A 59 -8.88 3.99 -10.50
N VAL A 60 -8.02 4.00 -11.52
CA VAL A 60 -8.40 4.39 -12.87
C VAL A 60 -8.94 3.18 -13.64
N ILE A 61 -10.14 3.30 -14.19
CA ILE A 61 -10.81 2.27 -14.97
C ILE A 61 -11.14 2.82 -16.35
N SER A 62 -10.83 2.07 -17.40
CA SER A 62 -11.20 2.46 -18.77
C SER A 62 -12.68 2.24 -19.02
N ALA A 63 -13.37 3.25 -19.57
CA ALA A 63 -14.76 3.13 -20.02
C ALA A 63 -14.90 2.40 -21.36
N ARG A 64 -13.82 2.36 -22.16
CA ARG A 64 -13.80 1.80 -23.51
C ARG A 64 -14.20 0.31 -23.47
N LYS A 65 -15.05 -0.09 -24.42
CA LYS A 65 -15.46 -1.49 -24.59
C LYS A 65 -14.25 -2.34 -25.00
N GLY A 66 -14.06 -3.48 -24.35
CA GLY A 66 -12.90 -4.38 -24.50
C GLY A 66 -11.83 -4.17 -23.42
N GLU A 67 -11.39 -2.93 -23.21
CA GLU A 67 -10.39 -2.62 -22.17
C GLU A 67 -10.94 -2.84 -20.75
N PHE A 68 -12.21 -2.47 -20.52
CA PHE A 68 -12.86 -2.70 -19.24
C PHE A 68 -12.98 -4.21 -18.93
N GLU A 69 -13.44 -4.99 -19.90
CA GLU A 69 -13.68 -6.41 -19.74
C GLU A 69 -12.36 -7.16 -19.50
N THR A 70 -11.31 -6.87 -20.27
CA THR A 70 -9.96 -7.47 -20.07
C THR A 70 -9.35 -7.12 -18.71
N GLY A 71 -9.54 -5.89 -18.22
CA GLY A 71 -9.08 -5.48 -16.89
C GLY A 71 -9.87 -6.15 -15.74
N PHE A 72 -11.12 -6.53 -15.99
CA PHE A 72 -12.03 -7.11 -15.00
C PHE A 72 -12.08 -8.65 -15.00
N GLU A 73 -11.52 -9.32 -16.01
CA GLU A 73 -11.45 -10.78 -16.05
C GLU A 73 -10.62 -11.38 -14.91
N LYS A 74 -10.72 -12.72 -14.69
CA LYS A 74 -10.04 -13.41 -13.58
C LYS A 74 -8.51 -13.25 -13.59
N GLY A 75 -7.90 -12.93 -14.74
CA GLY A 75 -6.47 -12.62 -14.86
C GLY A 75 -6.14 -11.13 -14.91
N GLY A 76 -7.13 -10.26 -14.70
CA GLY A 76 -7.03 -8.80 -14.81
C GLY A 76 -6.36 -8.14 -13.61
N GLN A 77 -5.54 -7.13 -13.89
CA GLN A 77 -4.69 -6.47 -12.89
C GLN A 77 -5.48 -5.60 -11.92
N THR A 78 -6.59 -5.02 -12.38
CA THR A 78 -7.47 -4.17 -11.56
C THR A 78 -7.94 -4.89 -10.30
N ARG A 79 -8.21 -6.19 -10.40
CA ARG A 79 -8.66 -6.98 -9.25
C ARG A 79 -7.57 -7.17 -8.21
N GLU A 80 -6.38 -7.54 -8.65
CA GLU A 80 -5.22 -7.70 -7.77
C GLU A 80 -4.87 -6.37 -7.09
N HIS A 81 -4.88 -5.27 -7.83
CA HIS A 81 -4.52 -3.94 -7.31
C HIS A 81 -5.48 -3.46 -6.20
N VAL A 82 -6.79 -3.62 -6.38
CA VAL A 82 -7.78 -3.25 -5.35
C VAL A 82 -7.59 -4.05 -4.07
N MET A 83 -7.31 -5.35 -4.22
CA MET A 83 -7.10 -6.25 -3.10
C MET A 83 -5.81 -5.92 -2.33
N LEU A 84 -4.73 -5.66 -3.05
CA LEU A 84 -3.45 -5.23 -2.49
C LEU A 84 -3.59 -3.86 -1.82
N ALA A 85 -4.22 -2.88 -2.47
CA ALA A 85 -4.47 -1.57 -1.89
C ALA A 85 -5.21 -1.67 -0.54
N LYS A 86 -6.26 -2.50 -0.45
CA LYS A 86 -7.00 -2.68 0.82
C LYS A 86 -6.11 -3.26 1.90
N THR A 87 -5.31 -4.25 1.52
CA THR A 87 -4.39 -4.94 2.42
C THR A 87 -3.28 -4.00 2.89
N LEU A 88 -2.85 -3.06 2.07
CA LEU A 88 -1.77 -2.12 2.39
C LEU A 88 -2.20 -0.91 3.21
N GLY A 89 -3.48 -0.80 3.58
CA GLY A 89 -3.94 0.29 4.43
C GLY A 89 -4.73 1.37 3.72
N VAL A 90 -4.92 1.27 2.40
CA VAL A 90 -5.76 2.21 1.67
C VAL A 90 -7.21 2.06 2.14
N THR A 91 -7.68 3.05 2.88
CA THR A 91 -9.01 3.01 3.49
C THR A 91 -10.05 3.62 2.57
N LYS A 92 -9.68 4.67 1.84
CA LYS A 92 -10.52 5.42 0.91
C LYS A 92 -10.06 5.19 -0.52
N LEU A 93 -10.99 4.94 -1.42
CA LEU A 93 -10.73 4.63 -2.81
C LEU A 93 -11.58 5.52 -3.73
N LEU A 94 -10.92 6.32 -4.56
CA LEU A 94 -11.57 7.10 -5.60
C LEU A 94 -11.52 6.32 -6.91
N LEU A 95 -12.67 5.87 -7.39
CA LEU A 95 -12.78 5.09 -8.61
C LEU A 95 -13.11 6.03 -9.78
N VAL A 96 -12.15 6.15 -10.68
CA VAL A 96 -12.14 7.12 -11.75
C VAL A 96 -12.36 6.40 -13.08
N VAL A 97 -13.55 6.57 -13.66
CA VAL A 97 -13.93 6.02 -14.96
C VAL A 97 -13.41 6.96 -16.05
N ASN A 98 -12.29 6.58 -16.67
CA ASN A 98 -11.54 7.35 -17.64
C ASN A 98 -11.92 6.98 -19.09
N LYS A 99 -11.54 7.82 -20.06
CA LYS A 99 -11.84 7.69 -21.50
C LYS A 99 -13.34 7.73 -21.83
N MET A 100 -14.11 8.52 -21.08
CA MET A 100 -15.55 8.70 -21.35
C MET A 100 -15.82 9.43 -22.68
N ASP A 101 -14.83 10.16 -23.20
CA ASP A 101 -14.86 10.86 -24.49
C ASP A 101 -14.73 9.95 -25.71
N ASP A 102 -14.36 8.67 -25.52
CA ASP A 102 -14.17 7.75 -26.62
C ASP A 102 -15.45 7.56 -27.43
N HIS A 103 -15.32 7.45 -28.76
CA HIS A 103 -16.45 7.29 -29.69
C HIS A 103 -17.35 6.10 -29.38
N THR A 104 -16.83 5.08 -28.68
CA THR A 104 -17.61 3.90 -28.27
C THR A 104 -18.46 4.12 -27.03
N VAL A 105 -18.22 5.21 -26.27
CA VAL A 105 -18.88 5.54 -24.99
C VAL A 105 -19.67 6.84 -25.09
N ASN A 106 -19.10 7.89 -25.70
CA ASN A 106 -19.71 9.23 -25.88
C ASN A 106 -20.39 9.77 -24.61
N TRP A 107 -19.72 9.70 -23.46
CA TRP A 107 -20.25 10.12 -22.15
C TRP A 107 -21.62 9.48 -21.79
N SER A 108 -21.89 8.27 -22.28
CA SER A 108 -23.13 7.56 -22.00
C SER A 108 -23.28 7.19 -20.52
N LYS A 109 -24.43 7.54 -19.95
CA LYS A 109 -24.81 7.16 -18.59
C LYS A 109 -24.93 5.65 -18.43
N GLU A 110 -25.48 4.97 -19.43
CA GLU A 110 -25.71 3.51 -19.37
C GLU A 110 -24.41 2.75 -19.18
N ARG A 111 -23.33 3.17 -19.86
CA ARG A 111 -22.00 2.54 -19.71
C ARG A 111 -21.40 2.83 -18.34
N TYR A 112 -21.56 4.04 -17.82
CA TYR A 112 -21.10 4.39 -16.48
C TYR A 112 -21.81 3.55 -15.41
N ASP A 113 -23.15 3.47 -15.47
CA ASP A 113 -23.97 2.70 -14.54
C ASP A 113 -23.64 1.19 -14.63
N GLU A 114 -23.34 0.67 -15.83
CA GLU A 114 -22.87 -0.71 -16.03
C GLU A 114 -21.55 -0.99 -15.30
N ILE A 115 -20.57 -0.09 -15.43
CA ILE A 115 -19.27 -0.19 -14.79
C ILE A 115 -19.41 -0.12 -13.27
N GLU A 116 -20.19 0.84 -12.75
CA GLU A 116 -20.45 0.99 -11.33
C GLU A 116 -21.11 -0.28 -10.74
N SER A 117 -22.11 -0.82 -11.44
CA SER A 117 -22.82 -2.04 -11.04
C SER A 117 -21.90 -3.27 -11.02
N LYS A 118 -20.98 -3.41 -11.99
CA LYS A 118 -20.01 -4.51 -12.02
C LYS A 118 -18.90 -4.37 -10.97
N MET A 119 -18.45 -3.15 -10.68
CA MET A 119 -17.39 -2.89 -9.70
C MET A 119 -17.87 -2.99 -8.26
N THR A 120 -19.12 -2.63 -7.98
CA THR A 120 -19.68 -2.61 -6.62
C THR A 120 -19.58 -3.96 -5.88
N PRO A 121 -19.97 -5.11 -6.46
CA PRO A 121 -19.80 -6.43 -5.82
C PRO A 121 -18.34 -6.77 -5.55
N PHE A 122 -17.44 -6.38 -6.47
CA PHE A 122 -16.03 -6.67 -6.36
C PHE A 122 -15.38 -5.91 -5.19
N LEU A 123 -15.66 -4.60 -5.09
CA LEU A 123 -15.19 -3.76 -3.99
C LEU A 123 -15.69 -4.25 -2.63
N LYS A 124 -16.95 -4.71 -2.57
CA LYS A 124 -17.52 -5.32 -1.35
C LYS A 124 -16.80 -6.62 -0.99
N ALA A 125 -16.52 -7.48 -1.97
CA ALA A 125 -15.79 -8.73 -1.76
C ALA A 125 -14.36 -8.50 -1.27
N SER A 126 -13.69 -7.44 -1.75
CA SER A 126 -12.38 -7.02 -1.27
C SER A 126 -12.40 -6.36 0.12
N GLY A 127 -13.56 -6.07 0.69
CA GLY A 127 -13.71 -5.52 2.04
C GLY A 127 -13.82 -4.00 2.13
N TYR A 128 -14.09 -3.29 1.02
CA TYR A 128 -14.42 -1.87 1.05
C TYR A 128 -15.91 -1.65 1.34
N ASN A 129 -16.22 -0.61 2.12
CA ASN A 129 -17.60 -0.15 2.26
C ASN A 129 -17.93 0.85 1.15
N VAL A 130 -18.52 0.35 0.06
CA VAL A 130 -18.78 1.14 -1.16
C VAL A 130 -19.52 2.45 -0.89
N LYS A 131 -20.38 2.53 0.13
CA LYS A 131 -21.13 3.76 0.44
C LYS A 131 -20.32 4.85 1.15
N LYS A 132 -19.28 4.47 1.90
CA LYS A 132 -18.53 5.37 2.79
C LYS A 132 -17.08 5.59 2.36
N ASP A 133 -16.52 4.59 1.70
CA ASP A 133 -15.09 4.51 1.43
C ASP A 133 -14.78 4.60 -0.08
N VAL A 134 -15.79 4.45 -0.93
CA VAL A 134 -15.62 4.50 -2.37
C VAL A 134 -16.44 5.63 -2.96
N GLN A 135 -15.83 6.40 -3.86
CA GLN A 135 -16.51 7.41 -4.66
C GLN A 135 -16.21 7.16 -6.14
N PHE A 136 -17.25 7.12 -6.96
CA PHE A 136 -17.12 6.97 -8.41
C PHE A 136 -17.12 8.34 -9.08
N LEU A 137 -16.27 8.53 -10.10
CA LEU A 137 -16.16 9.76 -10.88
C LEU A 137 -15.93 9.46 -12.37
N PRO A 138 -16.70 10.04 -13.30
CA PRO A 138 -16.40 9.99 -14.73
C PRO A 138 -15.40 11.10 -15.10
N ILE A 139 -14.35 10.78 -15.85
CA ILE A 139 -13.36 11.75 -16.35
C ILE A 139 -12.98 11.46 -17.81
N SER A 140 -12.39 12.47 -18.46
CA SER A 140 -11.55 12.25 -19.64
C SER A 140 -10.14 12.74 -19.39
N GLY A 141 -9.21 11.79 -19.33
CA GLY A 141 -7.78 12.03 -19.22
C GLY A 141 -7.23 12.90 -20.34
N LEU A 142 -7.63 12.62 -21.59
CA LEU A 142 -7.06 13.25 -22.77
C LEU A 142 -7.55 14.69 -22.95
N MET A 143 -8.84 14.92 -22.74
CA MET A 143 -9.46 16.24 -22.87
C MET A 143 -9.37 17.09 -21.59
N GLY A 144 -8.92 16.50 -20.47
CA GLY A 144 -8.84 17.18 -19.17
C GLY A 144 -10.21 17.45 -18.53
N LEU A 145 -11.25 16.72 -18.92
CA LEU A 145 -12.63 16.97 -18.49
C LEU A 145 -12.92 16.35 -17.11
N ASN A 146 -13.68 17.08 -16.30
CA ASN A 146 -14.05 16.75 -14.92
C ASN A 146 -12.85 16.56 -13.96
N MET A 147 -11.69 17.11 -14.31
CA MET A 147 -10.51 17.13 -13.44
C MET A 147 -10.57 18.30 -12.47
N LYS A 148 -10.22 19.51 -12.93
CA LYS A 148 -10.21 20.74 -12.12
C LYS A 148 -11.56 21.45 -12.17
N THR A 149 -12.11 21.60 -13.37
CA THR A 149 -13.44 22.16 -13.58
C THR A 149 -14.46 21.04 -13.70
N ARG A 150 -15.68 21.27 -13.21
CA ARG A 150 -16.79 20.35 -13.42
C ARG A 150 -17.11 20.27 -14.91
N VAL A 151 -17.57 19.10 -15.33
CA VAL A 151 -17.94 18.88 -16.73
C VAL A 151 -19.17 19.72 -17.09
N ASP A 152 -19.18 20.26 -18.31
CA ASP A 152 -20.33 21.01 -18.80
C ASP A 152 -21.57 20.12 -18.91
N LYS A 153 -22.70 20.63 -18.45
CA LYS A 153 -23.99 19.92 -18.52
C LYS A 153 -24.44 19.65 -19.96
N SER A 154 -23.93 20.41 -20.94
CA SER A 154 -24.17 20.16 -22.36
C SER A 154 -23.57 18.85 -22.83
N LEU A 155 -22.41 18.46 -22.28
CA LEU A 155 -21.72 17.22 -22.62
C LEU A 155 -22.20 16.04 -21.77
N CYS A 156 -22.45 16.28 -20.49
CA CYS A 156 -22.88 15.26 -19.55
C CYS A 156 -24.03 15.79 -18.67
N PRO A 157 -25.28 15.75 -19.16
CA PRO A 157 -26.42 16.32 -18.44
C PRO A 157 -26.78 15.53 -17.18
N TRP A 158 -26.36 14.27 -17.09
CA TRP A 158 -26.70 13.36 -15.99
C TRP A 158 -25.74 13.46 -14.80
N TRP A 159 -24.53 13.99 -14.98
CA TRP A 159 -23.53 14.11 -13.93
C TRP A 159 -23.66 15.44 -13.18
N ASN A 160 -23.96 15.39 -11.89
CA ASN A 160 -23.98 16.56 -11.00
C ASN A 160 -23.00 16.42 -9.81
N GLY A 161 -22.07 15.46 -9.89
CA GLY A 161 -21.09 15.21 -8.84
C GLY A 161 -19.91 16.20 -8.85
N PRO A 162 -19.01 16.10 -7.87
CA PRO A 162 -17.80 16.93 -7.82
C PRO A 162 -16.82 16.56 -8.95
N CYS A 163 -15.85 17.45 -9.20
CA CYS A 163 -14.69 17.15 -10.04
C CYS A 163 -13.63 16.36 -9.23
N LEU A 164 -12.57 15.90 -9.90
CA LEU A 164 -11.52 15.09 -9.28
C LEU A 164 -10.85 15.79 -8.08
N PHE A 165 -10.45 17.06 -8.24
CA PHE A 165 -9.78 17.80 -7.16
C PHE A 165 -10.74 18.07 -5.98
N GLU A 166 -11.97 18.51 -6.26
CA GLU A 166 -13.00 18.68 -5.22
C GLU A 166 -13.29 17.37 -4.47
N ALA A 167 -13.26 16.23 -5.16
CA ALA A 167 -13.46 14.93 -4.52
C ALA A 167 -12.28 14.58 -3.62
N LEU A 168 -11.04 14.83 -4.04
CA LEU A 168 -9.85 14.60 -3.22
C LEU A 168 -9.84 15.47 -1.96
N ASP A 169 -10.21 16.75 -2.07
CA ASP A 169 -10.27 17.67 -0.93
C ASP A 169 -11.35 17.31 0.09
N ARG A 170 -12.42 16.63 -0.34
CA ARG A 170 -13.49 16.15 0.55
C ARG A 170 -13.16 14.86 1.28
N ILE A 171 -12.08 14.17 0.93
CA ILE A 171 -11.73 12.90 1.57
C ILE A 171 -11.15 13.18 2.96
N GLU A 172 -11.90 12.78 3.98
CA GLU A 172 -11.43 12.79 5.35
C GLU A 172 -10.50 11.58 5.60
N ILE A 173 -9.28 11.89 6.03
CA ILE A 173 -8.27 10.89 6.42
C ILE A 173 -8.38 10.65 7.94
N THR A 174 -8.22 9.40 8.36
CA THR A 174 -8.20 9.05 9.79
C THR A 174 -7.05 9.80 10.49
N PRO A 175 -7.31 10.51 11.60
CA PRO A 175 -6.27 11.21 12.34
C PRO A 175 -5.26 10.21 12.89
N ARG A 176 -3.97 10.56 12.79
CA ARG A 176 -2.87 9.80 13.38
C ARG A 176 -2.50 10.38 14.73
N ASP A 177 -1.93 9.54 15.61
CA ASP A 177 -1.49 9.98 16.93
C ASP A 177 -0.09 10.63 16.84
N PRO A 178 0.03 11.96 17.05
CA PRO A 178 1.32 12.64 17.05
C PRO A 178 2.13 12.37 18.33
N ASN A 179 1.49 11.94 19.42
CA ASN A 179 2.14 11.65 20.70
C ASN A 179 2.53 10.18 20.85
N GLY A 180 2.18 9.35 19.87
CA GLY A 180 2.57 7.95 19.81
C GLY A 180 4.10 7.78 19.66
N PRO A 181 4.61 6.55 19.88
CA PRO A 181 6.01 6.26 19.62
C PRO A 181 6.34 6.52 18.14
N PHE A 182 7.49 7.14 17.89
CA PHE A 182 7.93 7.43 16.53
C PHE A 182 8.15 6.13 15.74
N ARG A 183 7.55 6.04 14.56
CA ARG A 183 7.67 4.93 13.61
C ARG A 183 7.72 5.48 12.20
N MET A 184 8.85 5.25 11.52
CA MET A 184 9.02 5.61 10.13
C MET A 184 9.74 4.48 9.40
N PRO A 185 9.03 3.66 8.61
CA PRO A 185 9.65 2.70 7.71
C PRO A 185 10.48 3.43 6.65
N ILE A 186 11.71 3.00 6.48
CA ILE A 186 12.63 3.48 5.46
C ILE A 186 12.27 2.77 4.15
N ILE A 187 12.02 3.55 3.11
CA ILE A 187 11.67 3.05 1.78
C ILE A 187 12.87 3.12 0.85
N ASP A 188 13.62 4.21 0.97
CA ASP A 188 14.76 4.49 0.12
C ASP A 188 15.85 5.23 0.91
N LYS A 189 17.09 5.16 0.43
CA LYS A 189 18.27 5.72 1.08
C LYS A 189 19.27 6.19 0.03
N PHE A 190 20.02 7.24 0.33
CA PHE A 190 21.10 7.70 -0.53
C PHE A 190 22.11 8.55 0.26
N LYS A 191 23.32 8.69 -0.29
CA LYS A 191 24.37 9.55 0.26
C LYS A 191 24.21 10.99 -0.19
N ASP A 192 24.07 11.91 0.75
CA ASP A 192 24.16 13.36 0.52
C ASP A 192 24.68 14.07 1.77
N MET A 193 25.97 14.43 1.74
CA MET A 193 26.71 15.03 2.87
C MET A 193 26.42 14.33 4.21
N GLY A 194 26.28 13.00 4.17
CA GLY A 194 25.73 12.15 5.23
C GLY A 194 24.79 11.10 4.64
N THR A 195 24.13 10.33 5.51
CA THR A 195 23.17 9.30 5.10
C THR A 195 21.78 9.90 5.14
N VAL A 196 21.10 9.98 3.99
CA VAL A 196 19.72 10.47 3.89
C VAL A 196 18.80 9.28 3.70
N VAL A 197 17.77 9.19 4.53
CA VAL A 197 16.75 8.15 4.44
C VAL A 197 15.39 8.78 4.13
N MET A 198 14.62 8.11 3.28
CA MET A 198 13.30 8.54 2.89
C MET A 198 12.25 7.56 3.40
N GLY A 199 11.14 8.10 3.88
CA GLY A 199 10.07 7.28 4.44
C GLY A 199 8.85 8.08 4.84
N LYS A 200 7.76 7.37 5.10
CA LYS A 200 6.53 7.95 5.62
C LYS A 200 6.49 7.81 7.14
N VAL A 201 6.10 8.88 7.83
CA VAL A 201 5.88 8.82 9.28
C VAL A 201 4.50 8.23 9.55
N GLU A 202 4.48 7.01 10.09
CA GLU A 202 3.25 6.31 10.44
C GLU A 202 2.72 6.75 11.81
N SER A 203 3.61 7.06 12.76
CA SER A 203 3.23 7.47 14.12
C SER A 203 4.32 8.34 14.74
N GLY A 204 3.91 9.23 15.65
CA GLY A 204 4.78 10.13 16.39
C GLY A 204 5.26 11.34 15.58
N SER A 205 6.05 12.18 16.23
CA SER A 205 6.69 13.36 15.64
C SER A 205 8.21 13.28 15.73
N VAL A 206 8.91 13.93 14.82
CA VAL A 206 10.38 14.04 14.83
C VAL A 206 10.83 15.49 14.72
N ARG A 207 11.91 15.84 15.42
CA ARG A 207 12.55 17.16 15.41
C ARG A 207 14.01 17.07 15.03
N GLU A 208 14.53 18.14 14.46
CA GLU A 208 15.96 18.27 14.24
C GLU A 208 16.71 18.19 15.58
N GLY A 209 17.74 17.35 15.64
CA GLY A 209 18.52 17.08 16.84
C GLY A 209 18.07 15.87 17.67
N ASP A 210 16.92 15.27 17.36
CA ASP A 210 16.42 14.09 18.07
C ASP A 210 17.33 12.87 17.88
N SER A 211 17.43 12.06 18.93
CA SER A 211 18.08 10.76 18.91
C SER A 211 17.03 9.67 18.63
N LEU A 212 17.26 8.88 17.58
CA LEU A 212 16.40 7.80 17.15
C LEU A 212 17.20 6.48 17.08
N LEU A 213 16.48 5.38 16.89
CA LEU A 213 17.06 4.05 16.76
C LEU A 213 16.64 3.43 15.43
N VAL A 214 17.62 3.03 14.60
CA VAL A 214 17.38 2.24 13.40
C VAL A 214 17.26 0.78 13.80
N MET A 215 16.08 0.21 13.60
CA MET A 215 15.81 -1.21 13.76
C MET A 215 15.78 -1.89 12.38
N PRO A 216 16.26 -3.14 12.25
CA PRO A 216 16.57 -4.11 13.31
C PRO A 216 17.99 -4.00 13.91
N ASN A 217 18.91 -3.24 13.30
CA ASN A 217 20.33 -3.19 13.69
C ASN A 217 20.60 -2.55 15.07
N LYS A 218 19.60 -1.94 15.71
CA LYS A 218 19.73 -1.20 16.98
C LYS A 218 20.81 -0.11 16.92
N ALA A 219 21.01 0.48 15.75
CA ALA A 219 21.98 1.56 15.57
C ALA A 219 21.38 2.88 16.06
N GLN A 220 22.06 3.53 17.00
CA GLN A 220 21.66 4.85 17.47
C GLN A 220 22.05 5.91 16.45
N VAL A 221 21.08 6.73 16.06
CA VAL A 221 21.27 7.77 15.05
C VAL A 221 20.77 9.10 15.57
N LYS A 222 21.36 10.19 15.08
CA LYS A 222 20.92 11.55 15.37
C LYS A 222 20.37 12.21 14.12
N VAL A 223 19.22 12.86 14.24
CA VAL A 223 18.60 13.63 13.16
C VAL A 223 19.34 14.95 12.99
N LEU A 224 19.98 15.16 11.85
CA LEU A 224 20.68 16.41 11.53
C LEU A 224 19.77 17.43 10.86
N ALA A 225 18.96 16.98 9.91
CA ALA A 225 18.05 17.82 9.15
C ALA A 225 16.84 17.00 8.68
N ILE A 226 15.69 17.65 8.62
CA ILE A 226 14.45 17.07 8.11
C ILE A 226 14.03 17.89 6.89
N TYR A 227 13.72 17.21 5.80
CA TYR A 227 13.19 17.80 4.59
C TYR A 227 11.81 17.20 4.33
N CYS A 228 10.82 18.08 4.19
CA CYS A 228 9.51 17.71 3.68
C CYS A 228 9.47 18.13 2.22
N ASP A 229 9.38 17.15 1.33
CA ASP A 229 9.61 17.34 -0.11
C ASP A 229 11.02 17.93 -0.36
N ASP A 230 11.09 19.19 -0.82
CA ASP A 230 12.35 19.92 -1.04
C ASP A 230 12.60 21.03 0.00
N ASN A 231 11.65 21.24 0.93
CA ASN A 231 11.75 22.29 1.94
C ASN A 231 12.29 21.75 3.26
N ARG A 232 13.30 22.43 3.83
CA ARG A 232 13.84 22.08 5.14
C ARG A 232 12.89 22.52 6.25
N VAL A 233 12.54 21.60 7.14
CA VAL A 233 11.63 21.82 8.27
C VAL A 233 12.30 21.45 9.59
N ARG A 234 11.93 22.13 10.68
CA ARG A 234 12.50 21.86 12.02
C ARG A 234 11.80 20.70 12.74
N HIS A 235 10.56 20.42 12.36
CA HIS A 235 9.68 19.44 12.97
C HIS A 235 8.77 18.88 11.89
N ALA A 236 8.46 17.60 11.99
CA ALA A 236 7.51 16.91 11.13
C ALA A 236 6.60 15.98 11.93
N GLY A 237 5.35 15.87 11.49
CA GLY A 237 4.31 15.08 12.15
C GLY A 237 4.03 13.74 11.45
N PRO A 238 3.12 12.94 12.02
CA PRO A 238 2.66 11.71 11.35
C PRO A 238 1.78 12.09 10.15
N GLY A 239 1.97 11.43 9.02
CA GLY A 239 1.31 11.86 7.77
C GLY A 239 2.31 11.95 6.64
N GLU A 240 3.45 12.56 6.95
CA GLU A 240 4.31 13.16 5.96
C GLU A 240 5.34 12.17 5.42
N ASN A 241 5.64 12.33 4.13
CA ASN A 241 6.79 11.72 3.49
C ASN A 241 7.99 12.64 3.72
N LEU A 242 9.00 12.14 4.44
CA LEU A 242 10.14 12.92 4.86
C LEU A 242 11.43 12.36 4.27
N ARG A 243 12.37 13.25 3.98
CA ARG A 243 13.78 12.91 3.81
C ARG A 243 14.53 13.37 5.06
N ILE A 244 15.13 12.44 5.78
CA ILE A 244 15.83 12.72 7.04
C ILE A 244 17.31 12.46 6.84
N ARG A 245 18.14 13.48 7.11
CA ARG A 245 19.59 13.32 7.16
C ARG A 245 19.99 12.83 8.54
N LEU A 246 20.65 11.68 8.58
CA LEU A 246 21.10 11.00 9.80
C LEU A 246 22.61 11.12 9.99
N SER A 247 23.02 11.10 11.25
CA SER A 247 24.41 10.95 11.69
C SER A 247 24.56 9.72 12.58
N GLY A 248 25.73 9.08 12.53
CA GLY A 248 26.04 7.88 13.32
C GLY A 248 25.74 6.55 12.61
N ILE A 249 25.38 6.59 11.33
CA ILE A 249 25.19 5.39 10.50
C ILE A 249 25.62 5.64 9.06
N GLU A 250 26.21 4.64 8.43
CA GLU A 250 26.54 4.67 7.01
C GLU A 250 25.36 4.17 6.16
N GLU A 251 25.34 4.58 4.89
CA GLU A 251 24.31 4.13 3.97
C GLU A 251 24.32 2.60 3.80
N GLU A 252 25.49 1.98 3.84
CA GLU A 252 25.69 0.53 3.64
C GLU A 252 24.99 -0.28 4.75
N ASP A 253 24.89 0.26 5.96
CA ASP A 253 24.30 -0.39 7.13
C ASP A 253 22.77 -0.30 7.20
N ILE A 254 22.12 0.43 6.27
CA ILE A 254 20.66 0.59 6.23
C ILE A 254 20.12 -0.22 5.06
N LEU A 255 18.99 -0.88 5.22
CA LEU A 255 18.27 -1.49 4.09
C LEU A 255 16.87 -0.90 3.98
N SER A 256 16.33 -0.89 2.76
CA SER A 256 14.92 -0.60 2.55
C SER A 256 14.08 -1.60 3.35
N GLY A 257 13.14 -1.08 4.13
CA GLY A 257 12.37 -1.85 5.07
C GLY A 257 12.86 -1.79 6.52
N PHE A 258 14.02 -1.20 6.80
CA PHE A 258 14.38 -0.87 8.18
C PHE A 258 13.43 0.21 8.73
N VAL A 259 13.29 0.29 10.05
CA VAL A 259 12.35 1.21 10.69
C VAL A 259 13.09 2.12 11.65
N LEU A 260 12.96 3.43 11.43
CA LEU A 260 13.33 4.43 12.42
C LEU A 260 12.31 4.42 13.54
N SER A 261 12.80 4.22 14.76
CA SER A 261 11.98 4.09 15.95
C SER A 261 12.45 5.00 17.09
N SER A 262 11.54 5.34 17.99
CA SER A 262 11.89 6.03 19.23
C SER A 262 12.76 5.14 20.14
N VAL A 263 13.78 5.74 20.76
CA VAL A 263 14.69 5.05 21.70
C VAL A 263 13.94 4.50 22.92
N ALA A 264 12.91 5.20 23.41
CA ALA A 264 12.17 4.80 24.60
C ALA A 264 11.27 3.57 24.38
N LYS A 265 10.77 3.39 23.16
CA LYS A 265 9.91 2.26 22.76
C LYS A 265 10.35 1.79 21.38
N PRO A 266 11.44 1.01 21.26
CA PRO A 266 11.90 0.51 19.99
C PRO A 266 10.88 -0.44 19.37
N VAL A 267 10.87 -0.53 18.04
CA VAL A 267 10.04 -1.53 17.34
C VAL A 267 10.62 -2.93 17.55
N ALA A 268 9.75 -3.94 17.64
CA ALA A 268 10.20 -5.32 17.76
C ALA A 268 10.79 -5.82 16.44
N ALA A 269 11.98 -6.43 16.52
CA ALA A 269 12.61 -7.13 15.42
C ALA A 269 12.52 -8.64 15.69
N VAL A 270 11.89 -9.39 14.79
CA VAL A 270 11.60 -10.81 14.97
C VAL A 270 11.97 -11.61 13.73
N THR A 271 12.32 -12.87 13.93
CA THR A 271 12.52 -13.85 12.84
C THR A 271 11.37 -14.84 12.74
N GLU A 272 10.51 -14.90 13.75
CA GLU A 272 9.35 -15.76 13.80
C GLU A 272 8.16 -14.97 14.35
N PHE A 273 6.96 -15.19 13.82
CA PHE A 273 5.74 -14.59 14.34
C PHE A 273 4.51 -15.42 13.98
N ILE A 274 3.42 -15.20 14.71
CA ILE A 274 2.13 -15.83 14.42
C ILE A 274 1.26 -14.81 13.71
N ALA A 275 0.68 -15.24 12.60
CA ALA A 275 -0.17 -14.41 11.79
C ALA A 275 -1.44 -15.15 11.34
N GLN A 276 -2.49 -14.37 11.14
CA GLN A 276 -3.70 -14.81 10.47
C GLN A 276 -3.57 -14.48 8.97
N LEU A 277 -3.57 -15.52 8.14
CA LEU A 277 -3.57 -15.43 6.68
C LEU A 277 -4.96 -15.69 6.12
N GLN A 278 -5.33 -14.93 5.11
CA GLN A 278 -6.42 -15.24 4.20
C GLN A 278 -5.82 -15.66 2.86
N ILE A 279 -6.04 -16.92 2.49
CA ILE A 279 -5.58 -17.47 1.22
C ILE A 279 -6.48 -16.97 0.10
N LEU A 280 -5.89 -16.36 -0.91
CA LEU A 280 -6.61 -15.77 -2.03
C LEU A 280 -6.73 -16.78 -3.16
N GLU A 281 -5.61 -16.96 -3.85
CA GLU A 281 -5.50 -17.81 -5.02
C GLU A 281 -4.14 -18.51 -4.97
N LEU A 282 -4.16 -19.81 -4.72
CA LEU A 282 -3.00 -20.67 -4.87
C LEU A 282 -2.73 -20.92 -6.36
N LEU A 283 -1.46 -21.14 -6.68
CA LEU A 283 -1.06 -21.62 -8.00
C LEU A 283 -1.72 -22.95 -8.33
N ASP A 284 -1.94 -23.22 -9.61
CA ASP A 284 -2.50 -24.50 -10.06
C ASP A 284 -1.59 -25.64 -9.60
N ASN A 285 -2.17 -26.61 -8.88
CA ASN A 285 -1.50 -27.75 -8.22
C ASN A 285 -0.67 -27.42 -6.97
N ALA A 286 -0.62 -26.16 -6.51
CA ALA A 286 0.03 -25.83 -5.24
C ALA A 286 -0.92 -26.11 -4.06
N ILE A 287 -0.39 -26.77 -3.03
CA ILE A 287 -1.09 -27.00 -1.77
C ILE A 287 -0.40 -26.17 -0.70
N PHE A 288 -1.18 -25.37 0.04
CA PHE A 288 -0.65 -24.61 1.16
C PHE A 288 -0.53 -25.52 2.39
N THR A 289 0.69 -25.91 2.74
CA THR A 289 1.03 -26.80 3.86
C THR A 289 2.12 -26.18 4.74
N ALA A 290 2.44 -26.84 5.87
CA ALA A 290 3.69 -26.56 6.57
C ALA A 290 4.89 -26.83 5.64
N GLY A 291 5.93 -26.00 5.73
CA GLY A 291 7.08 -25.96 4.83
C GLY A 291 6.87 -25.16 3.54
N TYR A 292 5.70 -24.52 3.36
CA TYR A 292 5.46 -23.69 2.18
C TYR A 292 6.35 -22.44 2.20
N LYS A 293 7.08 -22.21 1.10
CA LYS A 293 7.96 -21.05 0.93
C LYS A 293 7.28 -19.98 0.10
N ALA A 294 7.40 -18.73 0.51
CA ALA A 294 6.84 -17.58 -0.18
C ALA A 294 7.69 -16.33 0.04
N VAL A 295 7.50 -15.32 -0.81
CA VAL A 295 8.06 -13.99 -0.60
C VAL A 295 7.08 -13.17 0.22
N LEU A 296 7.53 -12.73 1.38
CA LEU A 296 6.82 -11.87 2.32
C LEU A 296 7.10 -10.40 1.97
N HIS A 297 6.03 -9.64 1.78
CA HIS A 297 6.10 -8.19 1.66
C HIS A 297 5.43 -7.54 2.87
N ILE A 298 6.20 -6.84 3.70
CA ILE A 298 5.71 -6.01 4.81
C ILE A 298 6.25 -4.60 4.61
N HIS A 299 5.38 -3.58 4.54
CA HIS A 299 5.73 -2.18 4.22
C HIS A 299 6.67 -2.03 2.99
N ALA A 300 7.99 -1.97 3.23
CA ALA A 300 9.06 -1.85 2.24
C ALA A 300 10.05 -3.03 2.28
N VAL A 301 9.89 -3.96 3.23
CA VAL A 301 10.66 -5.20 3.31
C VAL A 301 10.13 -6.19 2.29
N VAL A 302 11.06 -6.83 1.58
CA VAL A 302 10.80 -7.97 0.71
C VAL A 302 11.75 -9.08 1.15
N GLU A 303 11.21 -10.12 1.77
CA GLU A 303 12.01 -11.18 2.38
C GLU A 303 11.42 -12.56 2.08
N GLU A 304 12.27 -13.57 2.00
CA GLU A 304 11.80 -14.94 1.88
C GLU A 304 11.32 -15.45 3.25
N CYS A 305 10.17 -16.14 3.23
CA CYS A 305 9.57 -16.71 4.43
C CYS A 305 9.16 -18.16 4.21
N GLU A 306 9.12 -18.91 5.32
CA GLU A 306 8.65 -20.28 5.39
C GLU A 306 7.53 -20.40 6.41
N ILE A 307 6.47 -21.12 6.04
CA ILE A 307 5.35 -21.42 6.93
C ILE A 307 5.73 -22.65 7.76
N VAL A 308 6.18 -22.44 8.99
CA VAL A 308 6.65 -23.52 9.89
C VAL A 308 5.49 -24.43 10.31
N GLU A 309 4.37 -23.84 10.71
CA GLU A 309 3.25 -24.60 11.26
C GLU A 309 1.90 -23.94 10.94
N LEU A 310 0.92 -24.77 10.57
CA LEU A 310 -0.49 -24.38 10.47
C LEU A 310 -1.19 -24.69 11.81
N LEU A 311 -1.49 -23.66 12.59
CA LEU A 311 -2.05 -23.83 13.94
C LEU A 311 -3.53 -24.23 13.87
N HIS A 312 -4.36 -23.40 13.24
CA HIS A 312 -5.78 -23.68 13.09
C HIS A 312 -6.41 -22.89 11.95
N GLN A 313 -7.45 -23.47 11.34
CA GLN A 313 -8.24 -22.81 10.31
C GLN A 313 -9.42 -22.09 10.98
N ILE A 314 -9.71 -20.88 10.54
CA ILE A 314 -10.88 -20.11 10.99
C ILE A 314 -12.00 -20.34 9.99
N ASP A 315 -13.16 -20.74 10.49
CA ASP A 315 -14.38 -20.85 9.69
C ASP A 315 -14.94 -19.45 9.39
N LEU A 316 -15.14 -19.13 8.12
CA LEU A 316 -15.65 -17.85 7.63
C LEU A 316 -17.05 -17.51 8.17
N LYS A 317 -17.89 -18.52 8.44
CA LYS A 317 -19.27 -18.32 8.91
C LYS A 317 -19.33 -18.09 10.41
N THR A 318 -18.56 -18.87 11.18
CA THR A 318 -18.62 -18.85 12.65
C THR A 318 -17.54 -17.97 13.27
N LYS A 319 -16.53 -17.54 12.50
CA LYS A 319 -15.32 -16.83 12.94
C LYS A 319 -14.58 -17.52 14.10
N LYS A 320 -14.80 -18.82 14.26
CA LYS A 320 -14.20 -19.63 15.34
C LYS A 320 -13.13 -20.57 14.79
N PRO A 321 -12.13 -20.92 15.61
CA PRO A 321 -11.10 -21.86 15.22
C PRO A 321 -11.72 -23.26 15.07
N MET A 322 -11.40 -23.93 13.96
CA MET A 322 -11.75 -25.32 13.74
C MET A 322 -10.90 -26.20 14.66
N LYS A 323 -11.54 -27.17 15.34
CA LYS A 323 -10.85 -28.08 16.28
C LYS A 323 -9.98 -29.14 15.61
N LYS A 324 -10.07 -29.30 14.28
CA LYS A 324 -9.29 -30.30 13.54
C LYS A 324 -7.91 -29.75 13.20
N LYS A 325 -6.88 -30.59 13.35
CA LYS A 325 -5.53 -30.29 12.88
C LYS A 325 -5.56 -30.03 11.37
N VAL A 326 -4.98 -28.91 10.95
CA VAL A 326 -4.98 -28.47 9.56
C VAL A 326 -3.72 -29.00 8.88
N LEU A 327 -3.90 -29.90 7.93
CA LEU A 327 -2.78 -30.44 7.14
C LEU A 327 -2.55 -29.64 5.85
N PHE A 328 -3.62 -29.14 5.24
CA PHE A 328 -3.59 -28.32 4.05
C PHE A 328 -4.73 -27.31 4.03
N VAL A 329 -4.54 -26.21 3.32
CA VAL A 329 -5.51 -25.12 3.21
C VAL A 329 -5.91 -24.92 1.74
N LYS A 330 -7.21 -24.67 1.50
CA LYS A 330 -7.77 -24.39 0.17
C LYS A 330 -7.93 -22.89 -0.07
N ASN A 331 -8.11 -22.50 -1.33
CA ASN A 331 -8.39 -21.10 -1.72
C ASN A 331 -9.58 -20.52 -0.94
N GLY A 332 -9.46 -19.25 -0.54
CA GLY A 332 -10.48 -18.50 0.21
C GLY A 332 -10.52 -18.79 1.71
N ALA A 333 -9.79 -19.79 2.21
CA ALA A 333 -9.79 -20.10 3.63
C ALA A 333 -8.92 -19.12 4.44
N ILE A 334 -9.29 -18.96 5.71
CA ILE A 334 -8.51 -18.20 6.68
C ILE A 334 -7.81 -19.17 7.61
N VAL A 335 -6.51 -19.01 7.80
CA VAL A 335 -5.67 -19.87 8.65
C VAL A 335 -4.80 -19.03 9.56
N VAL A 336 -4.57 -19.51 10.77
CA VAL A 336 -3.54 -18.95 11.66
C VAL A 336 -2.32 -19.86 11.56
N CYS A 337 -1.18 -19.27 11.25
CA CYS A 337 0.07 -19.99 11.05
C CYS A 337 1.25 -19.26 11.67
N ARG A 338 2.29 -20.03 11.93
CA ARG A 338 3.60 -19.57 12.37
C ARG A 338 4.48 -19.39 11.15
N ILE A 339 5.00 -18.18 10.97
CA ILE A 339 5.83 -17.79 9.83
C ILE A 339 7.23 -17.51 10.35
N GLN A 340 8.23 -18.05 9.66
CA GLN A 340 9.64 -17.79 9.92
C GLN A 340 10.25 -17.09 8.71
N VAL A 341 11.14 -16.15 8.98
CA VAL A 341 11.94 -15.42 7.98
C VAL A 341 13.43 -15.62 8.26
N ASN A 342 14.24 -15.51 7.20
CA ASN A 342 15.68 -15.71 7.30
C ASN A 342 16.36 -14.53 8.01
N ASN A 343 16.02 -13.31 7.60
CA ASN A 343 16.53 -12.08 8.19
C ASN A 343 15.56 -11.52 9.23
N SER A 344 16.08 -10.81 10.24
CA SER A 344 15.23 -10.17 11.24
C SER A 344 14.45 -9.01 10.62
N ILE A 345 13.11 -9.04 10.75
CA ILE A 345 12.23 -8.00 10.21
C ILE A 345 11.58 -7.21 11.35
N CYS A 346 11.34 -5.93 11.11
CA CYS A 346 10.61 -5.09 12.05
C CYS A 346 9.11 -5.24 11.83
N THR A 347 8.37 -5.71 12.83
CA THR A 347 6.92 -5.81 12.74
C THR A 347 6.27 -5.64 14.11
N GLU A 348 5.00 -5.23 14.12
CA GLU A 348 4.20 -5.07 15.32
C GLU A 348 2.88 -5.81 15.18
N LYS A 349 2.19 -6.05 16.30
CA LYS A 349 0.86 -6.65 16.26
C LYS A 349 -0.09 -5.71 15.53
N PHE A 350 -0.95 -6.27 14.68
CA PHE A 350 -1.94 -5.50 13.93
C PHE A 350 -2.87 -4.67 14.83
N ALA A 351 -3.15 -5.17 16.05
CA ALA A 351 -4.00 -4.47 17.02
C ALA A 351 -3.33 -3.19 17.57
N ASP A 352 -2.01 -3.19 17.68
CA ASP A 352 -1.23 -2.08 18.23
C ASP A 352 -0.88 -1.09 17.11
N PHE A 353 -0.31 -1.59 16.01
CA PHE A 353 0.05 -0.81 14.83
C PHE A 353 -0.35 -1.52 13.55
N ALA A 354 -1.53 -1.14 13.02
CA ALA A 354 -2.11 -1.78 11.85
C ALA A 354 -1.24 -1.67 10.59
N GLN A 355 -0.36 -0.68 10.47
CA GLN A 355 0.48 -0.48 9.28
C GLN A 355 1.71 -1.41 9.26
N LEU A 356 2.32 -1.65 10.41
CA LEU A 356 3.45 -2.58 10.55
C LEU A 356 3.02 -4.05 10.71
N GLY A 357 1.75 -4.27 11.02
CA GLY A 357 1.18 -5.60 11.20
C GLY A 357 0.50 -6.20 9.98
N ARG A 358 0.47 -5.51 8.82
CA ARG A 358 -0.12 -6.01 7.57
C ARG A 358 0.96 -6.48 6.62
N PHE A 359 0.71 -7.57 5.92
CA PHE A 359 1.64 -8.09 4.95
C PHE A 359 0.95 -8.89 3.84
N THR A 360 1.70 -9.17 2.78
CA THR A 360 1.25 -10.02 1.67
C THR A 360 2.27 -11.10 1.40
N LEU A 361 1.80 -12.27 0.96
CA LEU A 361 2.62 -13.39 0.53
C LEU A 361 2.48 -13.57 -0.97
N ARG A 362 3.62 -13.70 -1.65
CA ARG A 362 3.70 -13.82 -3.11
C ARG A 362 4.56 -15.02 -3.50
N THR A 363 4.12 -15.72 -4.53
CA THR A 363 4.83 -16.88 -5.11
C THR A 363 4.71 -16.79 -6.63
N GLU A 364 5.84 -16.93 -7.34
CA GLU A 364 5.89 -16.88 -8.82
C GLU A 364 5.16 -15.66 -9.43
N GLY A 365 5.25 -14.50 -8.76
CA GLY A 365 4.64 -13.27 -9.23
C GLY A 365 3.13 -13.13 -9.00
N LYS A 366 2.48 -14.09 -8.33
CA LYS A 366 1.08 -13.99 -7.90
C LYS A 366 0.97 -13.76 -6.40
N THR A 367 -0.04 -12.99 -5.98
CA THR A 367 -0.38 -12.82 -4.56
C THR A 367 -1.17 -14.03 -4.06
N VAL A 368 -0.53 -14.84 -3.21
CA VAL A 368 -1.09 -16.08 -2.68
C VAL A 368 -1.98 -15.83 -1.47
N ALA A 369 -1.53 -14.96 -0.56
CA ALA A 369 -2.24 -14.68 0.68
C ALA A 369 -2.03 -13.25 1.16
N VAL A 370 -2.98 -12.78 1.96
CA VAL A 370 -2.90 -11.52 2.70
C VAL A 370 -2.95 -11.82 4.19
N GLY A 371 -2.12 -11.14 4.95
CA GLY A 371 -1.84 -11.49 6.33
C GLY A 371 -1.94 -10.32 7.28
N LYS A 372 -2.30 -10.64 8.53
CA LYS A 372 -2.14 -9.74 9.67
C LYS A 372 -1.41 -10.45 10.80
N VAL A 373 -0.44 -9.76 11.39
CA VAL A 373 0.32 -10.25 12.54
C VAL A 373 -0.56 -10.19 13.77
N THR A 374 -0.74 -11.34 14.42
CA THR A 374 -1.59 -11.47 15.61
C THR A 374 -0.75 -11.52 16.87
N GLU A 375 0.35 -12.27 16.85
CA GLU A 375 1.23 -12.42 18.00
C GLU A 375 2.69 -12.39 17.55
N LEU A 376 3.51 -11.75 18.38
CA LEU A 376 4.95 -11.76 18.26
C LEU A 376 5.49 -12.65 19.37
N PRO A 377 6.55 -13.44 19.13
CA PRO A 377 7.24 -14.13 20.20
C PRO A 377 7.67 -13.08 21.22
N THR A 378 7.31 -13.31 22.48
CA THR A 378 7.86 -12.52 23.57
C THR A 378 9.36 -12.68 23.50
N VAL A 379 10.06 -11.59 23.20
CA VAL A 379 11.51 -11.52 23.35
C VAL A 379 11.75 -11.84 24.83
N SER A 380 12.12 -13.08 25.13
CA SER A 380 12.80 -13.38 26.38
C SER A 380 13.97 -12.44 26.39
N SER A 381 13.96 -11.47 27.31
CA SER A 381 15.11 -10.64 27.60
C SER A 381 16.24 -11.56 28.00
N SER A 382 17.00 -12.04 27.02
CA SER A 382 18.31 -12.64 27.22
C SER A 382 19.27 -11.49 27.45
N ALA A 383 19.31 -11.05 28.69
CA ALA A 383 20.43 -10.34 29.31
C ALA A 383 20.38 -10.65 30.80
#